data_AF-A0A3D0GNK9-F1
#
_entry.id   AF-A0A3D0GNK9-F1
#
_cell.length_a   1.000
_cell.length_b   1.000
_cell.length_c   1.000
_cell.angle_alpha   90.00
_cell.angle_beta   90.00
_cell.angle_gamma   90.00
#
_symmetry.space_group_name_H-M   'P 1'
#
loop_
_entity.id
_entity.type
_entity.pdbx_description
1 polymer ?
#
loop_
_entity_poly.entity_id
_entity_poly.type
_entity_poly.pdbx_seq_one_letter_code
_entity_poly.pdbx_strand_id
1 'polypeptide(L)'
;TKGSIPQQWPVAILKQIEYVVALPYDESCRVDLTGLGFGSIDAAKTQDIGDALYAETSPDGWSLYVAIADPSDAIVAGSELDQAVAQRATTVYLHGDVVPMLPEALSQGRYALAEGVTRPALVLKAEISNAGIIKSFEFIEALLFFS
;
A
#
# COMPACT_ATOMS: atom_id res chain seq x y z
N THR A 1 -18.20 -27.64 3.62
CA THR A 1 -17.09 -26.93 4.29
C THR A 1 -17.17 -25.45 3.97
N LYS A 2 -18.06 -24.70 4.62
CA LYS A 2 -18.12 -23.23 4.51
C LYS A 2 -17.15 -22.69 5.57
N GLY A 3 -15.97 -22.26 5.13
CA GLY A 3 -14.89 -21.79 6.00
C GLY A 3 -15.34 -20.61 6.86
N SER A 4 -14.84 -20.57 8.10
CA SER A 4 -15.20 -19.68 9.21
C SER A 4 -14.84 -18.19 8.99
N ILE A 5 -14.74 -17.72 7.76
CA ILE A 5 -14.27 -16.37 7.43
C ILE A 5 -15.49 -15.43 7.44
N PRO A 6 -15.53 -14.42 8.32
CA PRO A 6 -16.63 -13.46 8.36
C PRO A 6 -16.73 -12.68 7.06
N GLN A 7 -17.83 -12.84 6.33
CA GLN A 7 -18.02 -12.16 5.04
C GLN A 7 -18.38 -10.68 5.21
N GLN A 8 -19.05 -10.32 6.31
CA GLN A 8 -19.48 -8.95 6.59
C GLN A 8 -18.63 -8.31 7.70
N TRP A 9 -18.42 -7.01 7.60
CA TRP A 9 -17.79 -6.22 8.65
C TRP A 9 -18.84 -5.84 9.71
N PRO A 10 -18.56 -6.01 11.01
CA PRO A 10 -19.46 -5.53 12.07
C PRO A 10 -19.70 -4.02 11.98
N VAL A 11 -20.88 -3.56 12.39
CA VAL A 11 -21.26 -2.12 12.34
C VAL A 11 -20.27 -1.22 13.10
N ALA A 12 -19.72 -1.70 14.21
CA ALA A 12 -18.69 -0.97 14.96
C ALA A 12 -17.42 -0.75 14.13
N ILE A 13 -17.00 -1.76 13.36
CA ILE A 13 -15.83 -1.70 12.47
C ILE A 13 -16.11 -0.78 11.28
N LEU A 14 -17.32 -0.81 10.71
CA LEU A 14 -17.71 0.12 9.63
C LEU A 14 -17.55 1.59 10.03
N LYS A 15 -17.94 1.96 11.25
CA LYS A 15 -17.73 3.33 11.76
C LYS A 15 -16.25 3.68 11.93
N GLN A 16 -15.42 2.74 12.35
CA GLN A 16 -13.97 2.96 12.45
C GLN A 16 -13.33 3.11 11.06
N ILE A 17 -13.81 2.35 10.07
CA ILE A 17 -13.38 2.50 8.68
C ILE A 17 -13.72 3.88 8.15
N GLU A 18 -14.96 4.36 8.33
CA GLU A 18 -15.38 5.71 7.92
C GLU A 18 -14.50 6.79 8.56
N TYR A 19 -14.20 6.64 9.85
CA TYR A 19 -13.30 7.54 10.56
C TYR A 19 -11.88 7.52 9.96
N VAL A 20 -11.30 6.33 9.78
CA VAL A 20 -9.95 6.16 9.22
C VAL A 20 -9.86 6.73 7.80
N VAL A 21 -10.86 6.50 6.97
CA VAL A 21 -10.91 7.05 5.59
C VAL A 21 -10.87 8.58 5.61
N ALA A 22 -11.52 9.22 6.58
CA ALA A 22 -11.60 10.68 6.69
C ALA A 22 -10.36 11.34 7.31
N LEU A 23 -9.42 10.57 7.89
CA LEU A 23 -8.22 11.14 8.49
C LEU A 23 -7.30 11.76 7.42
N PRO A 24 -6.75 12.97 7.64
CA PRO A 24 -5.67 13.46 6.80
C PRO A 24 -4.44 12.54 6.95
N TYR A 25 -3.57 12.54 5.94
CA TYR A 25 -2.26 11.90 6.07
C TYR A 25 -1.32 12.82 6.87
N ASP A 26 -0.44 12.24 7.69
CA ASP A 26 0.67 13.02 8.26
C ASP A 26 1.75 13.18 7.19
N GLU A 27 1.78 14.36 6.57
CA GLU A 27 2.75 14.73 5.54
C GLU A 27 4.06 15.24 6.15
N SER A 28 4.09 15.61 7.43
CA SER A 28 5.18 16.38 8.04
C SER A 28 6.48 15.59 8.21
N CYS A 29 6.38 14.27 8.31
CA CYS A 29 7.50 13.35 8.47
C CYS A 29 7.90 12.64 7.18
N ARG A 30 7.26 12.95 6.03
CA ARG A 30 7.41 12.20 4.78
C ARG A 30 8.28 12.95 3.77
N VAL A 31 9.16 12.20 3.09
CA VAL A 31 9.97 12.71 1.99
C VAL A 31 9.08 12.89 0.75
N ASP A 32 9.12 14.07 0.14
CA ASP A 32 8.41 14.31 -1.11
C ASP A 32 9.14 13.65 -2.29
N LEU A 33 8.51 12.61 -2.86
CA LEU A 33 8.96 11.91 -4.06
C LEU A 33 7.94 12.04 -5.20
N THR A 34 7.01 13.00 -5.12
CA THR A 34 5.94 13.21 -6.10
C THR A 34 6.45 13.60 -7.49
N GLY A 35 7.70 14.06 -7.59
CA GLY A 35 8.36 14.37 -8.87
C GLY A 35 8.97 13.16 -9.59
N LEU A 36 9.00 11.98 -8.97
CA LEU A 36 9.52 10.76 -9.59
C LEU A 36 8.43 10.03 -10.37
N GLY A 37 8.76 9.56 -11.58
CA GLY A 37 7.83 8.85 -12.47
C GLY A 37 7.62 7.40 -12.06
N PHE A 38 7.01 7.15 -10.91
CA PHE A 38 6.63 5.81 -10.48
C PHE A 38 5.59 5.19 -11.41
N GLY A 39 5.68 3.89 -11.62
CA GLY A 39 4.66 3.10 -12.33
C GLY A 39 4.42 1.75 -11.67
N SER A 40 3.21 1.22 -11.79
CA SER A 40 2.85 -0.13 -11.35
C SER A 40 2.62 -1.07 -12.53
N ILE A 41 2.69 -2.38 -12.28
CA ILE A 41 2.44 -3.41 -13.30
C ILE A 41 1.33 -4.33 -12.77
N ASP A 42 0.12 -4.06 -13.22
CA ASP A 42 -1.09 -4.71 -12.72
C ASP A 42 -1.98 -5.26 -13.85
N ALA A 43 -2.95 -6.10 -13.48
CA ALA A 43 -4.01 -6.48 -14.39
C ALA A 43 -4.92 -5.27 -14.68
N ALA A 44 -5.51 -5.21 -15.88
CA ALA A 44 -6.34 -4.09 -16.33
C ALA A 44 -7.58 -3.77 -15.45
N LYS A 45 -7.91 -4.63 -14.48
CA LYS A 45 -9.04 -4.46 -13.55
C LYS A 45 -8.61 -4.27 -12.09
N THR A 46 -7.31 -4.24 -11.80
CA THR A 46 -6.82 -4.03 -10.44
C THR A 46 -7.15 -2.61 -9.97
N GLN A 47 -7.59 -2.48 -8.72
CA GLN A 47 -7.94 -1.19 -8.10
C GLN A 47 -7.22 -0.96 -6.76
N ASP A 48 -6.73 -2.03 -6.15
CA ASP A 48 -5.98 -2.07 -4.89
C ASP A 48 -4.47 -2.15 -5.16
N ILE A 49 -3.96 -1.21 -5.98
CA ILE A 49 -2.54 -1.13 -6.34
C ILE A 49 -1.72 -0.94 -5.07
N GLY A 50 -0.98 -1.98 -4.69
CA GLY A 50 -0.22 -2.03 -3.44
C GLY A 50 1.25 -1.63 -3.59
N ASP A 51 1.77 -1.62 -4.81
CA ASP A 51 3.18 -1.37 -5.09
C ASP A 51 3.41 -0.57 -6.38
N ALA A 52 4.56 0.10 -6.44
CA ALA A 52 5.05 0.77 -7.64
C ALA A 52 6.57 0.87 -7.66
N LEU A 53 7.10 1.06 -8.86
CA LEU A 53 8.52 1.04 -9.15
C LEU A 53 8.95 2.32 -9.86
N TYR A 54 10.12 2.81 -9.47
CA TYR A 54 10.88 3.80 -10.23
C TYR A 54 12.33 3.37 -10.26
N ALA A 55 13.01 3.54 -11.39
CA ALA A 55 14.42 3.24 -11.50
C ALA A 55 15.12 4.25 -12.41
N GLU A 56 16.32 4.63 -12.01
CA GLU A 56 17.21 5.46 -12.82
C GLU A 56 18.61 4.84 -12.89
N THR A 57 19.32 5.14 -13.98
CA THR A 57 20.70 4.67 -14.15
C THR A 57 21.65 5.52 -13.33
N SER A 58 22.63 4.87 -12.72
CA SER A 58 23.77 5.52 -12.07
C SER A 58 25.08 5.06 -12.75
N PRO A 59 26.22 5.77 -12.55
CA PRO A 59 27.48 5.39 -13.19
C PRO A 59 27.91 3.94 -12.96
N ASP A 60 27.54 3.37 -11.81
CA ASP A 60 27.92 2.01 -11.42
C ASP A 60 26.75 0.99 -11.45
N GLY A 61 25.59 1.37 -12.00
CA GLY A 61 24.41 0.52 -12.09
C GLY A 61 23.09 1.29 -12.07
N TRP A 62 22.30 1.11 -11.01
CA TRP A 62 20.92 1.60 -10.91
C TRP A 62 20.58 2.05 -9.49
N SER A 63 19.76 3.10 -9.39
CA SER A 63 19.02 3.45 -8.18
C SER A 63 17.58 2.98 -8.36
N LEU A 64 17.19 1.94 -7.62
CA LEU A 64 15.85 1.35 -7.67
C LEU A 64 15.02 1.83 -6.47
N TYR A 65 13.78 2.21 -6.75
CA TYR A 65 12.79 2.60 -5.76
C TYR A 65 11.62 1.63 -5.86
N VAL A 66 11.30 0.97 -4.75
CA VAL A 66 10.12 0.11 -4.61
C VAL A 66 9.22 0.74 -3.56
N ALA A 67 8.12 1.33 -4.01
CA ALA A 67 7.09 1.90 -3.17
C ALA A 67 6.06 0.85 -2.79
N ILE A 68 5.70 0.78 -1.51
CA ILE A 68 4.62 -0.07 -0.99
C ILE A 68 3.62 0.84 -0.29
N ALA A 69 2.33 0.63 -0.56
CA ALA A 69 1.25 1.30 0.15
C ALA A 69 1.41 1.11 1.67
N ASP A 70 1.15 2.17 2.45
CA ASP A 70 1.38 2.18 3.90
C ASP A 70 0.05 2.11 4.68
N PRO A 71 -0.50 0.91 4.95
CA PRO A 71 -1.70 0.76 5.75
C PRO A 71 -1.46 1.02 7.25
N SER A 72 -0.20 1.09 7.68
CA SER A 72 0.16 1.27 9.09
C SER A 72 -0.05 2.69 9.59
N ASP A 73 -0.13 3.66 8.68
CA ASP A 73 -0.40 5.08 8.96
C ASP A 73 -1.69 5.29 9.79
N ALA A 74 -2.74 4.51 9.53
CA ALA A 74 -4.06 4.79 10.10
C ALA A 74 -4.72 3.61 10.84
N ILE A 75 -4.19 2.39 10.72
CA ILE A 75 -4.65 1.25 11.53
C ILE A 75 -3.78 1.16 12.79
N VAL A 76 -4.30 1.69 13.90
CA VAL A 76 -3.60 1.66 15.19
C VAL A 76 -3.49 0.23 15.70
N ALA A 77 -2.26 -0.21 16.00
CA ALA A 77 -1.98 -1.52 16.55
C ALA A 77 -2.80 -1.80 17.83
N GLY A 78 -3.44 -2.97 17.90
CA GLY A 78 -4.29 -3.38 19.01
C GLY A 78 -5.72 -2.81 18.99
N SER A 79 -6.06 -1.93 18.05
CA SER A 79 -7.43 -1.43 17.86
C SER A 79 -8.41 -2.55 17.44
N GLU A 80 -9.71 -2.31 17.56
CA GLU A 80 -10.72 -3.27 17.09
C GLU A 80 -10.64 -3.48 15.57
N LEU A 81 -10.33 -2.43 14.80
CA LEU A 81 -10.07 -2.52 13.37
C LEU A 81 -8.85 -3.40 13.07
N ASP A 82 -7.73 -3.20 13.77
CA ASP A 82 -6.53 -4.05 13.65
C ASP A 82 -6.86 -5.52 13.92
N GLN A 83 -7.57 -5.80 15.02
CA GLN A 83 -8.00 -7.17 15.36
C GLN A 83 -8.93 -7.77 14.29
N ALA A 84 -9.86 -6.98 13.74
CA ALA A 84 -10.78 -7.44 12.70
C ALA A 84 -10.06 -7.74 11.38
N VAL A 85 -9.07 -6.93 11.01
CA VAL A 85 -8.21 -7.16 9.84
C VAL A 85 -7.30 -8.38 10.08
N ALA A 86 -6.71 -8.49 11.27
CA ALA A 86 -5.88 -9.64 11.66
C ALA A 86 -6.64 -10.97 11.67
N GLN A 87 -7.94 -10.96 12.01
CA GLN A 87 -8.80 -12.15 11.91
C GLN A 87 -8.99 -12.64 10.48
N ARG A 88 -8.93 -11.74 9.48
CA ARG A 88 -8.97 -12.12 8.06
C ARG A 88 -7.60 -12.57 7.56
N ALA A 89 -6.53 -11.93 8.03
CA ALA A 89 -5.10 -12.20 7.78
C ALA A 89 -4.63 -12.13 6.31
N THR A 90 -5.48 -12.51 5.35
CA THR A 90 -5.20 -12.50 3.92
C THR A 90 -6.49 -12.34 3.12
N THR A 91 -6.37 -11.89 1.87
CA THR A 91 -7.48 -11.89 0.92
C THR A 91 -7.69 -13.32 0.40
N VAL A 92 -8.92 -13.81 0.48
CA VAL A 92 -9.28 -15.15 0.01
C VAL A 92 -10.01 -15.05 -1.31
N TYR A 93 -9.39 -15.61 -2.36
CA TYR A 93 -9.94 -15.68 -3.70
C TYR A 93 -10.73 -16.98 -3.88
N LEU A 94 -12.03 -16.87 -4.13
CA LEU A 94 -12.95 -17.98 -4.37
C LEU A 94 -13.37 -18.00 -5.85
N HIS A 95 -13.99 -19.10 -6.29
CA HIS A 95 -14.53 -19.18 -7.64
C HIS A 95 -15.73 -18.22 -7.80
N GLY A 96 -15.45 -17.04 -8.36
CA GLY A 96 -16.44 -15.99 -8.62
C GLY A 96 -16.68 -15.03 -7.45
N ASP A 97 -15.89 -15.10 -6.38
CA ASP A 97 -16.03 -14.22 -5.22
C ASP A 97 -14.66 -13.92 -4.57
N VAL A 98 -14.55 -12.80 -3.86
CA VAL A 98 -13.33 -12.39 -3.16
C VAL A 98 -13.72 -11.93 -1.77
N VAL A 99 -13.06 -12.49 -0.74
CA VAL A 99 -13.19 -12.01 0.64
C VAL A 99 -11.93 -11.21 0.97
N PRO A 100 -11.97 -9.87 0.90
CA PRO A 100 -10.76 -9.07 1.02
C PRO A 100 -10.29 -8.96 2.47
N MET A 101 -8.96 -8.94 2.67
CA MET A 101 -8.34 -8.72 3.97
C MET A 101 -8.74 -7.37 4.55
N LEU A 102 -8.66 -6.33 3.72
CA LEU A 102 -9.06 -4.97 4.03
C LEU A 102 -10.43 -4.66 3.42
N PRO A 103 -11.24 -3.81 4.05
CA PRO A 103 -12.41 -3.22 3.40
C PRO A 103 -11.99 -2.43 2.15
N GLU A 104 -12.82 -2.44 1.10
CA GLU A 104 -12.56 -1.72 -0.16
C GLU A 104 -12.27 -0.23 0.05
N ALA A 105 -12.99 0.41 0.97
CA ALA A 105 -12.77 1.81 1.33
C ALA A 105 -11.34 2.09 1.85
N LEU A 106 -10.69 1.09 2.44
CA LEU A 106 -9.30 1.18 2.86
C LEU A 106 -8.35 0.75 1.74
N SER A 107 -8.52 -0.45 1.18
CA SER A 107 -7.59 -0.99 0.17
C SER A 107 -7.59 -0.17 -1.12
N GLN A 108 -8.74 0.04 -1.74
CA GLN A 108 -8.89 0.78 -3.01
C GLN A 108 -8.99 2.29 -2.78
N GLY A 109 -9.65 2.70 -1.69
CA GLY A 109 -9.88 4.11 -1.40
C GLY A 109 -8.66 4.81 -0.83
N ARG A 110 -8.25 4.42 0.38
CA ARG A 110 -7.24 5.14 1.17
C ARG A 110 -5.80 4.76 0.82
N TYR A 111 -5.52 3.49 0.55
CA TYR A 111 -4.15 2.97 0.47
C TYR A 111 -3.66 2.72 -0.95
N ALA A 112 -4.56 2.42 -1.90
CA ALA A 112 -4.16 2.20 -3.28
C ALA A 112 -3.35 3.39 -3.80
N LEU A 113 -2.21 3.08 -4.42
CA LEU A 113 -1.36 4.02 -5.11
C LEU A 113 -1.99 4.37 -6.48
N ALA A 114 -3.14 5.03 -6.43
CA ALA A 114 -3.97 5.34 -7.59
C ALA A 114 -3.42 6.53 -8.39
N GLU A 115 -3.65 6.50 -9.71
CA GLU A 115 -3.33 7.58 -10.63
C GLU A 115 -4.07 8.89 -10.25
N GLY A 116 -3.38 10.01 -10.40
CA GLY A 116 -3.91 11.35 -10.18
C GLY A 116 -4.05 11.76 -8.71
N VAL A 117 -3.57 10.95 -7.76
CA VAL A 117 -3.73 11.22 -6.33
C VAL A 117 -2.42 11.04 -5.58
N THR A 118 -2.10 12.00 -4.70
CA THR A 118 -0.95 11.88 -3.80
C THR A 118 -1.24 10.89 -2.68
N ARG A 119 -0.32 9.94 -2.46
CA ARG A 119 -0.45 8.88 -1.45
C ARG A 119 0.81 8.71 -0.62
N PRO A 120 0.66 8.42 0.69
CA PRO A 120 1.79 7.97 1.50
C PRO A 120 2.22 6.56 1.09
N ALA A 121 3.51 6.31 1.14
CA ALA A 121 4.10 5.00 0.91
C ALA A 121 5.34 4.79 1.79
N LEU A 122 5.65 3.52 2.04
CA LEU A 122 6.96 3.10 2.51
C LEU A 122 7.78 2.71 1.28
N VAL A 123 8.91 3.38 1.07
CA VAL A 123 9.76 3.20 -0.11
C VAL A 123 11.07 2.54 0.29
N LEU A 124 11.39 1.41 -0.33
CA LEU A 124 12.73 0.84 -0.34
C LEU A 124 13.51 1.49 -1.48
N LYS A 125 14.56 2.23 -1.15
CA LYS A 125 15.54 2.71 -2.14
C LYS A 125 16.78 1.83 -2.07
N ALA A 126 17.20 1.26 -3.20
CA ALA A 126 18.34 0.36 -3.29
C ALA A 126 19.30 0.78 -4.41
N GLU A 127 20.61 0.77 -4.10
CA GLU A 127 21.67 0.95 -5.09
C GLU A 127 22.10 -0.42 -5.60
N ILE A 128 21.95 -0.66 -6.90
CA ILE A 128 22.20 -1.95 -7.54
C ILE A 128 23.35 -1.79 -8.53
N SER A 129 24.35 -2.66 -8.45
CA SER A 129 25.48 -2.66 -9.39
C SER A 129 25.09 -3.17 -10.79
N ASN A 130 25.94 -2.91 -11.79
CA ASN A 130 25.83 -3.51 -13.13
C ASN A 130 25.81 -5.05 -13.13
N ALA A 131 26.28 -5.71 -12.08
CA ALA A 131 26.22 -7.16 -11.91
C ALA A 131 24.91 -7.64 -11.22
N GLY A 132 23.97 -6.74 -10.93
CA GLY A 132 22.73 -7.05 -10.22
C GLY A 132 22.88 -7.20 -8.71
N ILE A 133 24.05 -6.86 -8.14
CA ILE A 133 24.31 -6.95 -6.69
C ILE A 133 23.81 -5.67 -6.00
N ILE A 134 22.98 -5.81 -4.97
CA ILE A 134 22.57 -4.72 -4.08
C ILE A 134 23.78 -4.27 -3.25
N LYS A 135 24.17 -3.01 -3.39
CA LYS A 135 25.28 -2.38 -2.66
C LYS A 135 24.83 -1.79 -1.33
N SER A 136 23.70 -1.11 -1.33
CA SER A 136 23.10 -0.48 -0.16
C SER A 136 21.60 -0.33 -0.34
N PHE A 137 20.88 -0.17 0.77
CA PHE A 137 19.47 0.16 0.75
C PHE A 137 19.08 1.01 1.96
N GLU A 138 17.97 1.74 1.83
CA GLU A 138 17.33 2.50 2.89
C GLU A 138 15.80 2.43 2.76
N PHE A 139 15.09 2.63 3.88
CA PHE A 139 13.65 2.75 3.91
C PHE A 139 13.26 4.21 4.16
N ILE A 140 12.29 4.70 3.39
CA ILE A 140 11.87 6.10 3.39
C ILE A 140 10.35 6.14 3.49
N GLU A 141 9.82 6.83 4.50
CA GLU A 141 8.41 7.23 4.49
C GLU A 141 8.25 8.40 3.52
N ALA A 142 7.43 8.25 2.49
CA ALA A 142 7.37 9.20 1.38
C ALA A 142 5.95 9.53 0.94
N LEU A 143 5.81 10.66 0.23
CA LEU A 143 4.64 11.02 -0.57
C LEU A 143 4.93 10.74 -2.05
N LEU A 144 4.00 10.05 -2.71
CA LEU A 144 4.08 9.69 -4.12
C LEU A 144 2.90 10.28 -4.88
N PHE A 145 3.12 10.64 -6.14
CA PHE A 145 2.07 11.04 -7.07
C PHE A 145 2.23 10.25 -8.36
N PHE A 146 1.17 9.57 -8.79
CA PHE A 146 1.19 8.84 -10.07
C PHE A 146 0.47 9.69 -11.10
N SER A 147 1.15 9.99 -12.21
CA SER A 147 0.62 10.78 -13.32
C SER A 147 0.10 9.93 -14.45
#